data_AF-A0ABD2YUE6-F1
#
_entry.id   AF-A0ABD2YUE6-F1
#
_cell.length_a   1.000
_cell.length_b   1.000
_cell.length_c   1.000
_cell.angle_alpha   90.00
_cell.angle_beta   90.00
_cell.angle_gamma   90.00
#
_symmetry.space_group_name_H-M   'P 1'
#
loop_
_entity.id
_entity.type
_entity.pdbx_description
1 polymer ?
#
loop_
_entity_poly.entity_id
_entity_poly.type
_entity_poly.pdbx_seq_one_letter_code
_entity_poly.pdbx_strand_id
1 'polypeptide(L)'
;MAPPPRVEIISKEFIKPYSPTKDGLKQHKLPLLDQLQVPTYIPLVFFYENVHSSPSFSQRSQLLKQSLSKVLTKFYPLAGTLKDNLLVDCNDSGALYVEAQVHALLSEATDQDGNAKIEEVN
;
A
#
# COMPACT_ATOMS: atom_id res chain seq x y z
N MET A 1 30.97 0.06 8.13
CA MET A 1 29.50 0.04 7.98
C MET A 1 29.16 0.94 6.81
N ALA A 2 28.54 0.42 5.76
CA ALA A 2 28.09 1.25 4.64
C ALA A 2 26.95 2.19 5.12
N PRO A 3 26.84 3.41 4.58
CA PRO A 3 25.70 4.28 4.90
C PRO A 3 24.38 3.62 4.47
N PRO A 4 23.26 3.90 5.18
CA PRO A 4 21.97 3.34 4.81
C PRO A 4 21.59 3.76 3.38
N PRO A 5 20.87 2.92 2.64
CA PRO A 5 20.49 3.23 1.27
C PRO A 5 19.56 4.44 1.24
N ARG A 6 19.85 5.38 0.33
CA ARG A 6 19.04 6.59 0.15
C ARG A 6 17.70 6.23 -0.51
N VAL A 7 16.61 6.68 0.08
CA VAL A 7 15.24 6.49 -0.42
C VAL A 7 14.66 7.83 -0.86
N GLU A 8 14.07 7.89 -2.04
CA GLU A 8 13.38 9.06 -2.56
C GLU A 8 11.94 8.71 -2.90
N ILE A 9 10.98 9.48 -2.39
CA ILE A 9 9.57 9.34 -2.76
C ILE A 9 9.35 10.03 -4.10
N ILE A 10 8.83 9.29 -5.08
CA ILE A 10 8.54 9.78 -6.43
C ILE A 10 7.11 10.32 -6.47
N SER A 11 6.15 9.57 -5.94
CA SER A 11 4.74 9.94 -5.98
C SER A 11 3.94 9.33 -4.82
N LYS A 12 2.85 10.00 -4.47
CA LYS A 12 1.82 9.53 -3.53
C LYS A 12 0.45 9.79 -4.15
N GLU A 13 -0.41 8.78 -4.22
CA GLU A 13 -1.78 8.95 -4.69
C GLU A 13 -2.73 7.98 -4.00
N PHE A 14 -4.03 8.28 -4.03
CA PHE A 14 -5.07 7.39 -3.52
C PHE A 14 -5.76 6.67 -4.67
N ILE A 15 -5.60 5.35 -4.71
CA ILE A 15 -6.19 4.50 -5.74
C ILE A 15 -7.62 4.14 -5.33
N LYS A 16 -8.58 4.60 -6.12
CA LYS A 16 -10.00 4.34 -5.90
C LYS A 16 -10.44 3.02 -6.56
N PRO A 17 -11.55 2.42 -6.10
CA PRO A 17 -12.19 1.31 -6.81
C PRO A 17 -12.48 1.67 -8.27
N TYR A 18 -12.33 0.69 -9.17
CA TYR A 18 -12.59 0.89 -10.60
C TYR A 18 -14.08 1.19 -10.86
N SER A 19 -14.96 0.62 -10.03
CA SER A 19 -16.39 0.92 -10.07
C SER A 19 -16.83 1.40 -8.69
N PRO A 20 -17.68 2.43 -8.60
CA PRO A 20 -18.11 2.98 -7.31
C PRO A 20 -18.79 1.92 -6.43
N THR A 21 -18.60 2.06 -5.12
CA THR A 21 -19.29 1.23 -4.13
C THR A 21 -20.80 1.50 -4.20
N LYS A 22 -21.60 0.43 -4.36
CA LYS A 22 -23.06 0.52 -4.43
C LYS A 22 -23.62 1.11 -3.13
N ASP A 23 -24.70 1.87 -3.21
CA ASP A 23 -25.29 2.57 -2.05
C ASP A 23 -25.59 1.66 -0.86
N GLY A 24 -26.11 0.45 -1.09
CA GLY A 24 -26.40 -0.53 -0.04
C GLY A 24 -25.17 -1.15 0.63
N LEU A 25 -23.95 -0.86 0.14
CA LEU A 25 -22.68 -1.40 0.63
C LEU A 25 -21.77 -0.31 1.23
N LYS A 26 -22.27 0.92 1.38
CA LYS A 26 -21.49 2.06 1.87
C LYS A 26 -21.06 1.97 3.33
N GLN A 27 -21.64 1.07 4.11
CA GLN A 27 -21.27 0.86 5.51
C GLN A 27 -20.95 -0.60 5.76
N HIS A 28 -19.74 -0.85 6.27
CA HIS A 28 -19.32 -2.17 6.71
C HIS A 28 -19.13 -2.17 8.22
N LYS A 29 -20.08 -2.76 8.96
CA LYS A 29 -20.00 -2.86 10.42
C LYS A 29 -18.98 -3.92 10.80
N LEU A 30 -18.09 -3.58 11.73
CA LEU A 30 -17.10 -4.52 12.22
C LEU A 30 -17.76 -5.51 13.19
N PRO A 31 -17.47 -6.82 13.06
CA PRO A 31 -17.78 -7.82 14.08
C PRO A 31 -17.24 -7.41 15.46
N LEU A 32 -17.88 -7.90 16.53
CA LEU A 32 -17.44 -7.64 17.91
C LEU A 32 -15.97 -8.05 18.13
N LEU A 33 -15.53 -9.15 17.51
CA LEU A 33 -14.14 -9.59 17.63
C LEU A 33 -13.16 -8.55 17.09
N ASP A 34 -13.47 -7.93 15.95
CA ASP A 34 -12.64 -6.91 15.32
C ASP A 34 -12.66 -5.59 16.13
N GLN A 35 -13.76 -5.27 16.81
CA GLN A 35 -13.87 -4.10 17.70
C GLN A 35 -13.03 -4.24 18.99
N LEU A 36 -12.78 -5.47 19.44
CA LEU A 36 -11.97 -5.76 20.62
C LEU A 36 -10.46 -5.78 20.30
N GLN A 37 -10.09 -5.83 19.03
CA GLN A 37 -8.69 -5.80 18.62
C GLN A 37 -8.11 -4.39 18.74
N VAL A 38 -6.80 -4.32 19.01
CA VAL A 38 -6.07 -3.06 18.97
C VAL A 38 -5.98 -2.60 17.50
N PRO A 39 -6.43 -1.38 17.17
CA PRO A 39 -6.35 -0.86 15.80
C PRO A 39 -4.89 -0.61 15.44
N THR A 40 -4.28 -1.57 14.74
CA THR A 40 -2.88 -1.49 14.30
C THR A 40 -2.76 -1.89 12.84
N TYR A 41 -1.78 -1.30 12.15
CA TYR A 41 -1.39 -1.73 10.82
C TYR A 41 -0.51 -2.99 10.90
N ILE A 42 -0.76 -3.94 10.01
CA ILE A 42 0.08 -5.14 9.86
C ILE A 42 1.08 -4.88 8.73
N PRO A 43 2.36 -4.65 9.03
CA PRO A 43 3.36 -4.42 7.99
C PRO A 43 3.69 -5.73 7.26
N LEU A 44 3.63 -5.71 5.91
CA LEU A 44 4.03 -6.81 5.04
C LEU A 44 4.90 -6.27 3.91
N VAL A 45 6.00 -6.96 3.60
CA VAL A 45 6.96 -6.57 2.56
C VAL A 45 7.27 -7.77 1.68
N PHE A 46 7.25 -7.57 0.36
CA PHE A 46 7.59 -8.58 -0.64
C PHE A 46 8.71 -8.05 -1.53
N PHE A 47 9.72 -8.88 -1.78
CA PHE A 47 10.86 -8.57 -2.64
C PHE A 47 10.80 -9.41 -3.91
N TYR A 48 11.03 -8.77 -5.06
CA TYR A 48 11.00 -9.40 -6.37
C TYR A 48 12.28 -9.06 -7.14
N GLU A 49 12.95 -10.07 -7.66
CA GLU A 49 14.13 -9.87 -8.51
C GLU A 49 13.75 -9.34 -9.89
N ASN A 50 14.64 -8.56 -10.50
CA ASN A 50 14.44 -8.05 -11.84
C ASN A 50 14.93 -9.07 -12.88
N VAL A 51 14.00 -9.72 -13.58
CA VAL A 51 14.32 -10.63 -14.70
C VAL A 51 14.53 -9.84 -16.00
N HIS A 52 15.41 -10.32 -16.88
CA HIS A 52 15.84 -9.61 -18.10
C HIS A 52 14.71 -9.19 -19.07
N SER A 53 13.52 -9.74 -18.95
CA SER A 53 12.32 -9.42 -19.75
C SER A 53 11.27 -8.59 -19.00
N SER A 54 11.62 -8.04 -17.84
CA SER A 54 10.65 -7.31 -17.01
C SER A 54 10.20 -6.00 -17.67
N PRO A 55 8.91 -5.63 -17.61
CA PRO A 55 8.43 -4.34 -18.08
C PRO A 55 9.13 -3.19 -17.37
N SER A 56 9.13 -1.98 -17.96
CA SER A 56 9.68 -0.80 -17.30
C SER A 56 8.99 -0.52 -15.96
N PHE A 57 9.63 0.23 -15.06
CA PHE A 57 9.01 0.64 -13.80
C PHE A 57 7.64 1.30 -14.01
N SER A 58 7.54 2.21 -14.98
CA SER A 58 6.28 2.91 -15.30
C SER A 58 5.18 1.94 -15.75
N GLN A 59 5.51 0.96 -16.60
CA GLN A 59 4.57 -0.08 -17.04
C GLN A 59 4.12 -0.95 -15.87
N ARG A 60 5.06 -1.42 -15.03
CA ARG A 60 4.74 -2.23 -13.84
C ARG A 60 3.86 -1.46 -12.87
N SER A 61 4.21 -0.20 -12.58
CA SER A 61 3.43 0.61 -11.66
C SER A 61 2.02 0.88 -12.18
N GLN A 62 1.88 1.18 -13.48
CA GLN A 62 0.56 1.33 -14.10
C GLN A 62 -0.28 0.04 -13.98
N LEU A 63 0.31 -1.13 -14.22
CA LEU A 63 -0.37 -2.42 -14.05
C LEU A 63 -0.78 -2.67 -12.60
N LEU A 64 0.07 -2.33 -11.63
CA LEU A 64 -0.23 -2.45 -10.20
C LEU A 64 -1.39 -1.53 -9.80
N LYS A 65 -1.35 -0.24 -10.17
CA LYS A 65 -2.45 0.72 -9.89
C LYS A 65 -3.77 0.27 -10.50
N GLN A 66 -3.75 -0.19 -11.75
CA GLN A 66 -4.95 -0.69 -12.44
C GLN A 66 -5.51 -1.96 -11.80
N SER A 67 -4.65 -2.91 -11.45
CA SER A 67 -5.08 -4.15 -10.78
C SER A 67 -5.60 -3.89 -9.37
N LEU A 68 -4.96 -2.97 -8.62
CA LEU A 68 -5.42 -2.49 -7.32
C LEU A 68 -6.80 -1.85 -7.43
N SER A 69 -6.99 -0.92 -8.37
CA SER A 69 -8.30 -0.29 -8.61
C SER A 69 -9.39 -1.33 -8.91
N LYS A 70 -9.10 -2.33 -9.76
CA LYS A 70 -10.04 -3.41 -10.09
C LYS A 70 -10.39 -4.30 -8.88
N VAL A 71 -9.40 -4.67 -8.07
CA VAL A 71 -9.64 -5.54 -6.91
C VAL A 71 -10.36 -4.80 -5.79
N LEU A 72 -10.13 -3.49 -5.63
CA LEU A 72 -10.85 -2.64 -4.68
C LEU A 72 -12.35 -2.56 -4.98
N THR A 73 -12.80 -2.77 -6.23
CA THR A 73 -14.25 -2.93 -6.50
C THR A 73 -14.86 -4.11 -5.74
N LYS A 74 -14.10 -5.19 -5.54
CA LYS A 74 -14.56 -6.38 -4.79
C LYS A 74 -14.27 -6.25 -3.29
N PHE A 75 -13.15 -5.64 -2.95
CA PHE A 75 -12.70 -5.39 -1.57
C PHE A 75 -12.92 -3.92 -1.18
N TYR A 76 -14.11 -3.41 -1.47
CA TYR A 76 -14.47 -2.01 -1.31
C TYR A 76 -14.26 -1.42 0.10
N PRO A 77 -14.37 -2.18 1.22
CA PRO A 77 -14.07 -1.61 2.53
C PRO A 77 -12.61 -1.14 2.65
N LEU A 78 -11.67 -1.74 1.92
CA LEU A 78 -10.25 -1.34 1.96
C LEU A 78 -9.97 0.02 1.31
N ALA A 79 -10.92 0.55 0.54
CA ALA A 79 -10.87 1.90 -0.02
C ALA A 79 -11.66 2.92 0.81
N GLY A 80 -12.19 2.51 1.96
CA GLY A 80 -12.97 3.35 2.87
C GLY A 80 -12.13 3.96 3.99
N THR A 81 -12.83 4.53 4.97
CA THR A 81 -12.24 5.11 6.18
C THR A 81 -12.85 4.50 7.43
N LEU A 82 -12.02 4.19 8.42
CA LEU A 82 -12.48 3.65 9.70
C LEU A 82 -13.16 4.76 10.53
N LYS A 83 -14.35 4.48 11.07
CA LYS A 83 -15.07 5.35 11.99
C LYS A 83 -15.16 4.71 13.37
N ASP A 84 -14.49 5.34 14.33
CA ASP A 84 -14.54 5.01 15.76
C ASP A 84 -14.24 3.54 16.11
N ASN A 85 -13.49 2.82 15.27
CA ASN A 85 -13.28 1.36 15.36
C ASN A 85 -14.58 0.52 15.36
N LEU A 86 -15.71 1.09 14.95
CA LEU A 86 -17.01 0.41 14.94
C LEU A 86 -17.40 -0.06 13.55
N LEU A 87 -17.08 0.74 12.53
CA LEU A 87 -17.43 0.46 11.15
C LEU A 87 -16.44 1.11 10.18
N VAL A 88 -16.43 0.59 8.96
CA VAL A 88 -15.77 1.23 7.82
C VAL A 88 -16.83 1.96 7.01
N ASP A 89 -16.59 3.26 6.79
CA ASP A 89 -17.31 4.06 5.81
C ASP A 89 -16.71 3.80 4.43
N CYS A 90 -17.38 3.00 3.61
CA CYS A 90 -16.96 2.62 2.27
C CYS A 90 -17.24 3.78 1.29
N ASN A 91 -16.53 4.89 1.50
CA ASN A 91 -16.71 6.18 0.82
C ASN A 91 -15.79 6.38 -0.39
N ASP A 92 -15.13 5.32 -0.85
CA ASP A 92 -14.21 5.32 -1.99
C ASP A 92 -13.12 6.42 -1.91
N SER A 93 -12.67 6.75 -0.69
CA SER A 93 -11.51 7.64 -0.47
C SER A 93 -10.25 7.11 -1.14
N GLY A 94 -10.13 5.78 -1.26
CA GLY A 94 -9.06 5.08 -1.95
C GLY A 94 -7.98 4.56 -1.01
N ALA A 95 -7.14 3.67 -1.52
CA ALA A 95 -5.98 3.14 -0.83
C ALA A 95 -4.72 3.96 -1.19
N LEU A 96 -3.93 4.34 -0.19
CA LEU A 96 -2.67 5.06 -0.43
C LEU A 96 -1.69 4.17 -1.20
N TYR A 97 -1.21 4.65 -2.34
CA TYR A 97 -0.18 4.04 -3.16
C TYR A 97 1.01 4.99 -3.25
N VAL A 98 2.19 4.51 -2.84
CA VAL A 98 3.43 5.30 -2.80
C VAL A 98 4.45 4.65 -3.73
N GLU A 99 5.06 5.45 -4.59
CA GLU A 99 6.21 5.05 -5.39
C GLU A 99 7.47 5.66 -4.80
N ALA A 100 8.50 4.84 -4.62
CA ALA A 100 9.80 5.30 -4.14
C ALA A 100 10.93 4.62 -4.91
N GLN A 101 12.06 5.31 -5.02
CA GLN A 101 13.31 4.78 -5.55
C GLN A 101 14.30 4.61 -4.41
N VAL A 102 14.90 3.42 -4.34
CA VAL A 102 16.02 3.13 -3.44
C VAL A 102 17.29 3.11 -4.27
N HIS A 103 18.28 3.92 -3.89
CA HIS A 103 19.57 4.03 -4.58
C HIS A 103 20.55 2.95 -4.12
N ALA A 104 20.14 1.68 -4.23
CA ALA A 104 20.94 0.50 -3.89
C ALA A 104 20.46 -0.73 -4.65
N LEU A 105 21.27 -1.78 -4.69
CA LEU A 105 20.82 -3.09 -5.17
C LEU A 105 19.86 -3.71 -4.16
N LEU A 106 18.93 -4.54 -4.64
CA LEU A 106 17.99 -5.26 -3.76
C LEU A 106 18.75 -6.07 -2.69
N SER A 107 19.80 -6.78 -3.09
CA SER A 107 20.64 -7.58 -2.18
C SER A 107 21.31 -6.76 -1.08
N GLU A 108 21.69 -5.51 -1.37
CA GLU A 108 22.31 -4.61 -0.39
C GLU A 108 21.25 -4.02 0.55
N ALA A 109 20.08 -3.69 0.03
CA ALA A 109 18.98 -3.10 0.79
C ALA A 109 18.28 -4.10 1.72
N THR A 110 18.35 -5.40 1.42
CA THR A 110 17.74 -6.47 2.22
C THR A 110 18.73 -7.25 3.07
N ASP A 111 20.01 -6.85 3.07
CA ASP A 111 21.01 -7.50 3.92
C ASP A 111 20.70 -7.24 5.39
N GLN A 112 20.69 -8.30 6.20
CA GLN A 112 20.18 -8.27 7.58
C GLN A 112 21.14 -7.61 8.58
N ASP A 113 22.31 -7.15 8.14
CA ASP A 113 23.37 -6.62 8.99
C ASP A 113 23.29 -5.11 9.28
N GLY A 114 22.23 -4.39 8.88
CA GLY A 114 22.18 -2.94 9.04
C GLY A 114 20.79 -2.36 9.32
N ASN A 115 20.60 -1.87 10.54
CA ASN A 115 19.51 -0.99 10.98
C ASN A 115 19.31 0.21 10.03
N ALA A 116 18.55 0.03 8.95
CA ALA A 116 18.18 1.09 8.03
C ALA A 116 17.06 1.92 8.68
N LYS A 117 17.45 2.98 9.39
CA LYS A 117 16.54 4.07 9.74
C LYS A 117 16.12 4.75 8.45
N ILE A 118 14.83 4.68 8.15
CA ILE A 118 14.21 5.46 7.09
C ILE A 118 14.22 6.92 7.56
N GLU A 119 15.14 7.73 7.04
CA GLU A 119 15.06 9.18 7.19
C GLU A 119 14.17 9.72 6.06
N GLU A 120 12.93 10.08 6.40
CA GLU A 120 12.11 10.93 5.53
C GLU A 120 12.79 12.30 5.45
N VAL A 121 13.29 12.66 4.27
CA VAL A 121 13.74 14.01 3.98
C VAL A 121 12.49 14.84 3.67
N ASN A 122 12.16 15.77 4.57
CA ASN A 122 11.13 16.79 4.39
C ASN A 122 11.43 17.71 3.19
#